data_AF-A0A9W9TLU2-F1
#
_entry.id   AF-A0A9W9TLU2-F1
#
_cell.length_a   1.000
_cell.length_b   1.000
_cell.length_c   1.000
_cell.angle_alpha   90.00
_cell.angle_beta   90.00
_cell.angle_gamma   90.00
#
_symmetry.space_group_name_H-M   'P 1'
#
loop_
_entity.id
_entity.type
_entity.pdbx_description
1 polymer ?
#
loop_
_entity_poly.entity_id
_entity_poly.type
_entity_poly.pdbx_seq_one_letter_code
_entity_poly.pdbx_strand_id
1 'polypeptide(L)'
;MINLSSGVFCFPPTPGSHILKLARHGYGFGNETTVQDDGFQRTISSPKFDSSNAQTGYLPDDADEGLRDGLRRFFPKFADRPWTNRRLCWYTDTPKGDFIIDYHPDMQGLFVATGGAGQ
;
A
#
# COMPACT_ATOMS: atom_id res chain seq x y z
N MET A 1 -0.63 14.83 -10.27
CA MET A 1 -2.05 15.26 -10.24
C MET A 1 -2.79 14.28 -9.35
N ILE A 2 -3.59 14.75 -8.37
CA ILE A 2 -4.42 13.90 -7.49
C ILE A 2 -5.89 14.21 -7.71
N ASN A 3 -6.70 13.17 -7.94
CA ASN A 3 -8.16 13.28 -7.93
C ASN A 3 -8.65 12.80 -6.57
N LEU A 4 -9.07 13.73 -5.72
CA LEU A 4 -9.52 13.42 -4.36
C LEU A 4 -10.86 12.65 -4.31
N SER A 5 -11.68 12.75 -5.37
CA SER A 5 -12.94 12.00 -5.45
C SER A 5 -12.75 10.52 -5.79
N SER A 6 -11.73 10.17 -6.59
CA SER A 6 -11.42 8.77 -6.93
C SER A 6 -10.22 8.21 -6.18
N GLY A 7 -9.47 9.05 -5.46
CA GLY A 7 -8.21 8.71 -4.79
C GLY A 7 -7.05 8.42 -5.75
N VAL A 8 -7.24 8.51 -7.07
CA VAL A 8 -6.19 8.16 -8.04
C VAL A 8 -5.29 9.35 -8.31
N PHE A 9 -3.99 9.09 -8.34
CA PHE A 9 -2.97 10.05 -8.69
C PHE A 9 -1.86 9.44 -9.53
N CYS A 10 -1.11 10.31 -10.20
CA CYS A 10 0.03 9.91 -11.01
C CYS A 10 1.29 10.73 -10.65
N PHE A 11 2.43 10.06 -10.79
CA PHE A 11 3.74 10.69 -10.76
C PHE A 11 4.19 11.01 -12.19
N PRO A 12 5.04 12.04 -12.39
CA PRO A 12 5.68 12.24 -13.68
C PRO A 12 6.39 10.96 -14.16
N PRO A 13 6.48 10.72 -15.48
CA PRO A 13 7.23 9.59 -16.00
C PRO A 13 8.67 9.58 -15.50
N THR A 14 9.15 8.43 -15.05
CA THR A 14 10.52 8.28 -14.56
C THR A 14 11.52 8.59 -15.69
N PRO A 15 12.50 9.50 -15.50
CA PRO A 15 13.52 9.77 -16.51
C PRO A 15 14.27 8.49 -16.93
N GLY A 16 14.56 8.35 -18.23
CA GLY A 16 15.25 7.20 -18.81
C GLY A 16 14.36 6.00 -19.10
N SER A 17 13.53 5.55 -18.17
CA SER A 17 12.62 4.41 -18.40
C SER A 17 11.28 4.81 -19.00
N HIS A 18 10.89 6.08 -18.87
CA HIS A 18 9.61 6.64 -19.32
C HIS A 18 8.38 5.93 -18.74
N ILE A 19 8.53 5.25 -17.61
CA ILE A 19 7.44 4.56 -16.92
C ILE A 19 6.57 5.60 -16.21
N LEU A 20 5.29 5.64 -16.56
CA LEU A 20 4.26 6.40 -15.84
C LEU A 20 3.71 5.56 -14.69
N LYS A 21 3.87 6.03 -13.44
CA LYS A 21 3.33 5.35 -12.26
C LYS A 21 2.00 5.97 -11.83
N LEU A 22 0.99 5.13 -11.66
CA LEU A 22 -0.28 5.48 -11.04
C LEU A 22 -0.38 4.83 -9.67
N ALA A 23 -1.11 5.47 -8.76
CA ALA A 23 -1.45 4.95 -7.45
C ALA A 23 -2.89 5.35 -7.10
N ARG A 24 -3.54 4.53 -6.30
CA ARG A 24 -4.88 4.78 -5.75
C ARG A 24 -4.77 4.84 -4.24
N HIS A 25 -5.23 5.94 -3.66
CA HIS A 25 -5.47 6.07 -2.24
C HIS A 25 -6.89 5.59 -1.92
N GLY A 26 -7.06 4.85 -0.83
CA GLY A 26 -8.32 4.27 -0.37
C GLY A 26 -8.14 3.67 1.02
N TYR A 27 -9.12 2.91 1.52
CA TYR A 27 -9.06 2.31 2.87
C TYR A 27 -7.98 1.23 3.05
N GLY A 28 -7.34 0.79 1.97
CA GLY A 28 -6.31 -0.25 2.00
C GLY A 28 -6.90 -1.66 2.01
N PHE A 29 -5.99 -2.64 2.05
CA PHE A 29 -6.31 -4.06 2.07
C PHE A 29 -5.56 -4.71 3.24
N GLY A 30 -6.25 -5.52 4.04
CA GLY A 30 -5.64 -6.38 5.04
C GLY A 30 -5.29 -7.75 4.45
N ASN A 31 -4.26 -8.40 4.98
CA ASN A 31 -3.98 -9.81 4.71
C ASN A 31 -4.07 -10.57 6.03
N GLU A 32 -5.26 -11.09 6.30
CA GLU A 32 -5.54 -11.81 7.53
C GLU A 32 -4.74 -13.10 7.61
N THR A 33 -4.05 -13.28 8.73
CA THR A 33 -3.34 -14.50 9.07
C THR A 33 -3.64 -14.88 10.51
N THR A 34 -3.76 -16.18 10.73
CA THR A 34 -3.96 -16.74 12.06
C THR A 34 -2.60 -17.04 12.66
N VAL A 35 -2.31 -16.48 13.83
CA VAL A 35 -1.09 -16.78 14.58
C VAL A 35 -1.43 -17.32 15.97
N GLN A 36 -0.52 -18.14 16.51
CA GLN A 36 -0.54 -18.60 17.90
C GLN A 36 0.31 -17.65 18.74
N ASP A 37 -0.26 -17.13 19.82
CA ASP A 37 0.36 -16.14 20.69
C ASP A 37 0.05 -16.51 22.14
N ASP A 38 1.08 -16.92 22.90
CA ASP A 38 0.96 -17.43 24.28
C ASP A 38 -0.17 -18.46 24.50
N GLY A 39 -0.34 -19.37 23.52
CA GLY A 39 -1.34 -20.45 23.57
C GLY A 39 -2.75 -20.03 23.14
N PHE A 40 -2.93 -18.77 22.72
CA PHE A 40 -4.19 -18.27 22.15
C PHE A 40 -4.07 -18.08 20.64
N GLN A 41 -5.17 -18.36 19.94
CA GLN A 41 -5.28 -18.10 18.52
C GLN A 41 -5.78 -16.67 18.30
N ARG A 42 -5.02 -15.88 17.53
CA ARG A 42 -5.39 -14.51 17.15
C ARG A 42 -5.29 -14.31 15.65
N THR A 43 -6.20 -13.51 15.10
CA THR A 43 -6.14 -13.06 13.70
C THR A 43 -5.48 -11.68 13.65
N ILE A 44 -4.47 -11.55 12.79
CA ILE A 44 -3.75 -10.29 12.55
C ILE A 44 -3.64 -10.03 11.05
N SER A 45 -3.42 -8.78 10.65
CA SER A 45 -2.99 -8.47 9.29
C SER A 45 -1.47 -8.51 9.23
N SER A 46 -0.90 -9.24 8.27
CA SER A 46 0.55 -9.28 8.08
C SER A 46 0.94 -9.30 6.60
N PRO A 47 2.03 -8.61 6.22
CA PRO A 47 2.72 -8.91 4.98
C PRO A 47 3.09 -10.39 4.88
N LYS A 48 3.33 -10.87 3.65
CA LYS A 48 3.82 -12.24 3.44
C LYS A 48 5.20 -12.39 4.06
N PHE A 49 5.41 -13.46 4.83
CA PHE A 49 6.70 -13.71 5.50
C PHE A 49 7.70 -14.46 4.62
N ASP A 50 7.19 -15.29 3.71
CA ASP A 50 7.95 -16.28 2.94
C ASP A 50 8.42 -15.77 1.57
N SER A 51 8.04 -14.55 1.20
CA SER A 51 8.24 -14.00 -0.13
C SER A 51 8.40 -12.49 -0.11
N SER A 52 8.97 -11.94 -1.18
CA SER A 52 9.14 -10.50 -1.31
C SER A 52 7.79 -9.81 -1.40
N ASN A 53 7.49 -8.94 -0.43
CA ASN A 53 6.27 -8.11 -0.47
C ASN A 53 6.30 -7.03 -1.56
N ALA A 54 7.45 -6.84 -2.22
CA ALA A 54 7.58 -6.03 -3.43
C ALA A 54 7.34 -6.84 -4.71
N GLN A 55 6.97 -8.14 -4.60
CA GLN A 55 6.70 -9.00 -5.74
C GLN A 55 5.61 -8.39 -6.62
N THR A 56 5.92 -8.36 -7.90
CA THR A 56 5.12 -7.76 -8.95
C THR A 56 4.07 -8.74 -9.47
N GLY A 57 2.97 -8.21 -9.99
CA GLY A 57 2.02 -8.97 -10.82
C GLY A 57 0.60 -9.04 -10.28
N TYR A 58 0.36 -8.61 -9.03
CA TYR A 58 -0.94 -8.70 -8.38
C TYR A 58 -1.45 -7.36 -7.86
N LEU A 59 -2.75 -7.14 -8.05
CA LEU A 59 -3.62 -6.17 -7.40
C LEU A 59 -5.00 -6.82 -7.24
N PRO A 60 -5.76 -6.51 -6.18
CA PRO A 60 -7.19 -6.82 -6.11
C PRO A 60 -7.96 -6.19 -7.29
N ASP A 61 -9.05 -6.83 -7.72
CA ASP A 61 -9.78 -6.44 -8.92
C ASP A 61 -10.32 -5.00 -8.84
N ASP A 62 -10.86 -4.60 -7.69
CA ASP A 62 -11.36 -3.24 -7.46
C ASP A 62 -10.24 -2.18 -7.52
N ALA A 63 -9.03 -2.54 -7.14
CA ALA A 63 -7.85 -1.68 -7.23
C ALA A 63 -7.38 -1.53 -8.68
N ASP A 64 -7.37 -2.61 -9.47
CA ASP A 64 -7.03 -2.56 -10.90
C ASP A 64 -8.06 -1.72 -11.68
N GLU A 65 -9.35 -1.96 -11.44
CA GLU A 65 -10.46 -1.19 -12.02
C GLU A 65 -10.36 0.30 -11.69
N GLY A 66 -10.18 0.64 -10.41
CA GLY A 66 -10.05 2.03 -9.97
C GLY A 66 -8.85 2.75 -10.62
N LEU A 67 -7.70 2.07 -10.73
CA LEU A 67 -6.53 2.61 -11.43
C LEU A 67 -6.80 2.80 -12.93
N ARG A 68 -7.49 1.85 -13.56
CA ARG A 68 -7.86 1.90 -14.98
C ARG A 68 -8.80 3.07 -15.27
N ASP A 69 -9.77 3.32 -14.41
CA ASP A 69 -10.68 4.47 -14.52
C ASP A 69 -9.96 5.79 -14.33
N GLY A 70 -9.04 5.87 -13.36
CA GLY A 70 -8.18 7.04 -13.21
C GLY A 70 -7.30 7.29 -14.44
N LEU A 71 -6.73 6.23 -15.02
CA LEU A 71 -5.95 6.32 -16.27
C LEU A 71 -6.78 6.84 -17.43
N ARG A 72 -8.00 6.33 -17.63
CA ARG A 72 -8.95 6.82 -18.65
C ARG A 72 -9.22 8.31 -18.52
N ARG A 73 -9.37 8.81 -17.29
CA ARG A 73 -9.65 10.22 -17.01
C ARG A 73 -8.43 11.11 -17.25
N PHE A 74 -7.25 10.72 -16.77
CA PHE A 74 -6.05 11.54 -16.88
C PHE A 74 -5.40 11.47 -18.27
N PHE A 75 -5.38 10.28 -18.87
CA PHE A 75 -4.64 10.00 -20.10
C PHE A 75 -5.44 9.06 -21.02
N PRO A 76 -6.57 9.53 -21.60
CA PRO A 76 -7.49 8.69 -22.37
C PRO A 76 -6.83 7.96 -23.55
N LYS A 77 -5.78 8.55 -24.15
CA LYS A 77 -5.00 7.90 -25.23
C LYS A 77 -4.27 6.62 -24.78
N PHE A 78 -4.09 6.40 -23.48
CA PHE A 78 -3.42 5.24 -22.91
C PHE A 78 -4.38 4.37 -22.08
N ALA A 79 -5.68 4.64 -22.11
CA ALA A 79 -6.70 3.98 -21.29
C ALA A 79 -6.55 2.46 -21.25
N ASP A 80 -6.37 1.83 -22.40
CA ASP A 80 -6.36 0.37 -22.54
C ASP A 80 -4.95 -0.22 -22.69
N ARG A 81 -3.90 0.58 -22.44
CA ARG A 81 -2.53 0.03 -22.47
C ARG A 81 -2.36 -1.05 -21.39
N PRO A 82 -1.76 -2.20 -21.71
CA PRO A 82 -1.50 -3.23 -20.71
C PRO A 82 -0.56 -2.68 -19.61
N TRP A 83 -0.79 -3.10 -18.37
CA TRP A 83 0.08 -2.75 -17.27
C TRP A 83 1.45 -3.41 -17.47
N THR A 84 2.53 -2.63 -17.40
CA THR A 84 3.90 -3.18 -17.40
C THR A 84 4.24 -3.82 -16.06
N ASN A 85 3.61 -3.36 -14.98
CA ASN A 85 3.79 -3.86 -13.63
C ASN A 85 2.57 -3.49 -12.76
N ARG A 86 2.29 -4.32 -11.76
CA ARG A 86 1.24 -4.14 -10.74
C ARG A 86 1.79 -4.58 -9.39
N ARG A 87 1.54 -3.82 -8.32
CA ARG A 87 2.02 -4.17 -6.98
C ARG A 87 1.18 -3.52 -5.89
N LEU A 88 1.10 -4.18 -4.74
CA LEU A 88 0.64 -3.59 -3.49
C LEU A 88 1.82 -2.91 -2.76
N CYS A 89 1.51 -1.97 -1.88
CA CYS A 89 2.46 -1.36 -0.96
C CYS A 89 1.90 -1.49 0.46
N TRP A 90 2.76 -1.83 1.40
CA TRP A 90 2.38 -2.01 2.80
C TRP A 90 2.53 -0.72 3.58
N TYR A 91 1.54 -0.46 4.43
CA TYR A 91 1.57 0.59 5.44
C TYR A 91 1.20 -0.02 6.80
N THR A 92 1.44 0.74 7.86
CA THR A 92 1.11 0.35 9.22
C THR A 92 0.42 1.54 9.87
N ASP A 93 -0.89 1.40 10.06
CA ASP A 93 -1.73 2.44 10.63
C ASP A 93 -1.77 2.32 12.14
N THR A 94 -1.84 3.46 12.82
CA THR A 94 -2.27 3.55 14.22
C THR A 94 -3.75 3.95 14.26
N PRO A 95 -4.47 3.77 15.38
CA PRO A 95 -5.90 4.10 15.46
C PRO A 95 -6.25 5.55 15.11
N LYS A 96 -5.29 6.48 15.22
CA LYS A 96 -5.44 7.90 14.91
C LYS A 96 -4.61 8.37 13.71
N GLY A 97 -3.79 7.50 13.11
CA GLY A 97 -2.87 7.85 12.03
C GLY A 97 -1.62 8.64 12.47
N ASP A 98 -1.39 8.76 13.77
CA ASP A 98 -0.18 9.36 14.34
C ASP A 98 1.00 8.38 14.30
N PHE A 99 2.23 8.89 14.19
CA PHE A 99 3.44 8.08 14.32
C PHE A 99 3.62 7.57 15.75
N ILE A 100 4.26 6.41 15.89
CA ILE A 100 4.78 5.92 17.17
C ILE A 100 6.29 6.17 17.17
N ILE A 101 6.72 7.15 17.94
CA ILE A 101 8.12 7.58 18.06
C ILE A 101 8.43 7.74 19.55
N ASP A 102 8.72 6.62 20.23
CA ASP A 102 8.96 6.62 21.68
C ASP A 102 9.76 5.40 22.14
N TYR A 103 10.24 5.45 23.38
CA TYR A 103 10.81 4.29 24.07
C TYR A 103 9.72 3.35 24.60
N HIS A 104 9.98 2.05 24.54
CA HIS A 104 9.07 1.06 25.12
C HIS A 104 9.05 1.19 26.65
N PRO A 105 7.87 1.21 27.30
CA PRO A 105 7.77 1.50 28.74
C PRO A 105 8.52 0.48 29.62
N ASP A 106 8.48 -0.80 29.25
CA ASP A 106 9.03 -1.89 30.07
C ASP A 106 10.36 -2.47 29.55
N MET A 107 10.79 -2.10 28.34
CA MET A 107 11.97 -2.70 27.69
C MET A 107 13.07 -1.64 27.58
N GLN A 108 14.00 -1.66 28.55
CA GLN A 108 15.07 -0.69 28.61
C GLN A 108 15.93 -0.71 27.33
N GLY A 109 16.10 0.45 26.73
CA GLY A 109 16.92 0.62 25.51
C GLY A 109 16.19 0.35 24.20
N LEU A 110 14.93 -0.10 24.22
CA LEU A 110 14.13 -0.26 23.00
C LEU A 110 13.44 1.06 22.64
N PHE A 111 13.81 1.62 21.48
CA PHE A 111 13.14 2.75 20.85
C PHE A 111 12.36 2.26 19.63
N VAL A 112 11.12 2.74 19.46
CA VAL A 112 10.23 2.37 18.37
C VAL A 112 9.96 3.60 17.50
N ALA A 113 10.19 3.46 16.20
CA ALA A 113 9.86 4.45 15.17
C ALA A 113 9.03 3.78 14.06
N THR A 114 7.71 3.76 14.22
CA THR A 114 6.76 3.06 13.34
C THR A 114 5.43 3.82 13.22
N GLY A 115 4.40 3.19 12.63
CA GLY A 115 3.06 3.77 12.52
C GLY A 115 2.94 4.82 11.42
N GLY A 116 3.67 4.64 10.31
CA GLY A 116 3.77 5.64 9.23
C GLY A 116 2.45 6.06 8.58
N ALA A 117 1.36 5.29 8.76
CA ALA A 117 0.00 5.65 8.39
C ALA A 117 -0.23 6.12 6.93
N GLY A 118 0.65 5.75 6.00
CA GLY A 118 0.52 6.08 4.58
C GLY A 118 0.58 7.58 4.23
N GLN A 119 1.17 8.40 5.11
CA GLN A 119 1.34 9.84 4.91
C GLN A 119 2.37 10.20 3.83
#